data_AF-Q9RAW5-F1
#
_entry.id   AF-Q9RAW5-F1
#
_cell.length_a   1.000
_cell.length_b   1.000
_cell.length_c   1.000
_cell.angle_alpha   90.00
_cell.angle_beta   90.00
_cell.angle_gamma   90.00
#
_symmetry.space_group_name_H-M   'P 1'
#
loop_
_entity.id
_entity.type
_entity.pdbx_description
1 polymer ?
#
loop_
_entity_poly.entity_id
_entity_poly.type
_entity_poly.pdbx_seq_one_letter_code
_entity_poly.pdbx_strand_id
1 'polypeptide(L)' 'AAARSGAPTELVSYPDAGHAFHSDDREAVYRPVAAADAWSRALAFLDEHVRPR' A
#
# COMPACT_ATOMS: atom_id res chain seq x y z
N ALA A 1 -11.26 2.62 12.84
CA ALA A 1 -10.74 1.27 13.18
C ALA A 1 -9.27 1.36 13.57
N ALA A 2 -8.37 1.80 12.68
CA ALA A 2 -6.94 1.99 12.94
C ALA A 2 -6.63 2.67 14.28
N ALA A 3 -7.15 3.90 14.50
CA ALA A 3 -6.93 4.69 15.73
C ALA A 3 -7.40 4.02 17.04
N ARG A 4 -8.22 2.96 16.98
CA ARG A 4 -8.74 2.25 18.17
C ARG A 4 -8.11 0.88 18.38
N SER A 5 -7.23 0.43 17.48
CA SER A 5 -6.74 -0.96 17.48
C SER A 5 -5.61 -1.22 18.48
N GLY A 6 -4.89 -0.19 18.91
CA GLY A 6 -3.66 -0.32 19.70
C GLY A 6 -2.46 -0.87 18.91
N ALA A 7 -2.67 -1.37 17.69
CA ALA A 7 -1.60 -1.79 16.81
C ALA A 7 -0.95 -0.58 16.13
N PRO A 8 0.39 -0.53 16.02
CA PRO A 8 1.07 0.43 15.16
C PRO A 8 0.46 0.40 13.75
N THR A 9 0.05 1.57 13.25
CA THR A 9 -0.60 1.69 11.94
C THR A 9 -0.07 2.91 11.21
N GLU A 10 0.37 2.71 9.96
CA GLU A 10 0.69 3.78 9.03
C GLU A 10 -0.46 3.95 8.03
N LEU A 11 -0.80 5.21 7.69
CA LEU A 11 -1.76 5.53 6.62
C LEU A 11 -1.04 6.38 5.58
N VAL A 12 -1.00 5.88 4.34
CA VAL A 12 -0.39 6.56 3.20
C VAL A 12 -1.48 6.93 2.21
N SER A 13 -1.54 8.22 1.84
CA SER A 13 -2.47 8.74 0.84
C SER A 13 -1.70 9.16 -0.41
N TYR A 14 -2.21 8.78 -1.58
CA TYR A 14 -1.65 9.15 -2.89
C TYR A 14 -2.61 10.14 -3.57
N PRO A 15 -2.31 11.45 -3.60
CA PRO A 15 -3.25 12.50 -4.00
C PRO A 15 -3.88 12.33 -5.40
N ASP A 16 -3.14 11.72 -6.34
CA ASP A 16 -3.57 11.52 -7.73
C ASP A 16 -3.92 10.06 -8.08
N ALA A 17 -3.99 9.18 -7.07
CA ALA A 17 -4.28 7.76 -7.23
C ALA A 17 -5.65 7.41 -6.65
N GLY A 18 -6.64 7.30 -7.54
CA GLY A 18 -8.00 6.91 -7.20
C GLY A 18 -8.14 5.43 -6.83
N HIS A 19 -9.38 4.98 -6.61
CA HIS A 19 -9.64 3.58 -6.35
C HIS A 19 -9.07 2.67 -7.46
N ALA A 20 -8.53 1.52 -7.07
CA ALA A 20 -7.91 0.54 -7.97
C ALA A 20 -6.68 1.06 -8.75
N PHE A 21 -5.94 2.02 -8.22
CA PHE A 21 -4.73 2.54 -8.89
C PHE A 21 -3.63 1.51 -9.15
N HIS A 22 -3.69 0.33 -8.49
CA HIS A 22 -2.75 -0.77 -8.65
C HIS A 22 -3.16 -1.78 -9.75
N SER A 23 -4.31 -1.59 -10.40
CA SER A 23 -4.77 -2.44 -11.51
C SER A 23 -4.03 -2.07 -12.80
N ASP A 24 -2.92 -2.75 -13.08
CA ASP A 24 -2.10 -2.59 -14.29
C ASP A 24 -2.80 -3.04 -15.58
N ASP A 25 -3.85 -3.87 -15.46
CA ASP A 25 -4.76 -4.26 -16.54
C ASP A 25 -5.71 -3.13 -16.99
N ARG A 26 -5.78 -2.01 -16.25
CA ARG A 26 -6.77 -0.93 -16.46
C ARG A 26 -6.08 0.42 -16.60
N GLU A 27 -5.63 0.73 -17.82
CA GLU A 27 -4.89 1.96 -18.14
C GLU A 27 -5.56 3.25 -17.61
N ALA A 28 -6.89 3.34 -17.64
CA ALA A 28 -7.63 4.51 -17.16
C ALA A 28 -7.37 4.83 -15.66
N VAL A 29 -7.18 3.81 -14.83
CA VAL A 29 -7.03 3.97 -13.36
C VAL A 29 -5.63 3.67 -12.87
N TYR A 30 -4.82 2.93 -13.64
CA TYR A 30 -3.47 2.57 -13.25
C TYR A 30 -2.60 3.81 -12.97
N ARG A 31 -1.90 3.82 -11.83
CA ARG A 31 -0.92 4.85 -11.47
C ARG A 31 0.39 4.16 -11.11
N PRO A 32 1.33 3.98 -12.06
CA PRO A 32 2.50 3.12 -11.87
C PRO A 32 3.38 3.56 -10.69
N VAL A 33 3.56 4.86 -10.49
CA VAL A 33 4.39 5.40 -9.40
C VAL A 33 3.78 5.09 -8.03
N ALA A 34 2.47 5.34 -7.86
CA ALA A 34 1.77 5.04 -6.61
C ALA A 34 1.69 3.53 -6.35
N ALA A 35 1.45 2.72 -7.39
CA ALA A 35 1.44 1.26 -7.31
C ALA A 35 2.79 0.71 -6.83
N ALA A 36 3.89 1.17 -7.44
CA ALA A 36 5.23 0.74 -7.06
C ALA A 36 5.62 1.12 -5.63
N ASP A 37 5.28 2.35 -5.18
CA ASP A 37 5.54 2.79 -3.81
C ASP A 37 4.70 1.98 -2.79
N ALA A 38 3.40 1.81 -3.05
CA ALA A 38 2.51 1.03 -2.20
C ALA A 38 2.97 -0.44 -2.08
N TRP A 39 3.41 -1.04 -3.19
CA TRP A 39 3.94 -2.40 -3.20
C TRP A 39 5.23 -2.53 -2.39
N SER A 40 6.16 -1.59 -2.58
CA SER A 40 7.43 -1.57 -1.84
C SER A 40 7.21 -1.47 -0.33
N ARG A 41 6.28 -0.61 0.11
CA ARG A 41 5.89 -0.49 1.53
C ARG A 41 5.23 -1.75 2.06
N ALA A 42 4.35 -2.38 1.29
CA ALA A 42 3.70 -3.62 1.70
C ALA A 42 4.73 -4.75 1.91
N LEU A 43 5.70 -4.89 1.00
CA LEU A 43 6.78 -5.85 1.14
C LEU A 43 7.67 -5.55 2.35
N ALA A 44 8.04 -4.29 2.58
CA ALA A 44 8.83 -3.89 3.74
C ALA A 44 8.10 -4.21 5.07
N PHE A 45 6.80 -3.95 5.13
CA PHE A 45 5.98 -4.30 6.29
C PHE A 45 5.99 -5.81 6.56
N LEU A 46 5.81 -6.64 5.51
CA LEU A 46 5.84 -8.09 5.64
C LEU A 46 7.24 -8.60 6.02
N ASP A 47 8.29 -8.02 5.46
CA ASP A 47 9.69 -8.37 5.78
C ASP A 47 10.05 -8.05 7.23
N GLU A 48 9.47 -7.00 7.82
CA GLU A 48 9.68 -6.67 9.23
C GLU A 48 8.92 -7.63 10.18
N HIS A 49 7.72 -8.08 9.79
CA HIS A 49 6.78 -8.71 10.73
C HIS A 49 6.52 -10.21 10.50
N VAL A 50 6.87 -10.76 9.33
CA VAL A 50 6.44 -12.10 8.90
C VAL A 50 7.62 -13.05 8.62
N ARG A 51 8.88 -12.64 8.88
CA ARG A 51 10.02 -13.56 8.63
C ARG A 51 9.87 -14.85 9.45
N PRO A 52 10.05 -16.02 8.82
CA PRO A 52 10.18 -17.26 9.58
C PRO A 52 11.41 -17.15 10.49
N ARG A 53 11.26 -17.58 11.75
CA ARG A 53 12.38 -17.74 12.69
C ARG A 53 13.38 -18.77 12.18
#